data_AF-A0A2K9IBD2-F1
#
_entry.id   AF-A0A2K9IBD2-F1
#
_cell.length_a   1.000
_cell.length_b   1.000
_cell.length_c   1.000
_cell.angle_alpha   90.00
_cell.angle_beta   90.00
_cell.angle_gamma   90.00
#
_symmetry.space_group_name_H-M   'P 1'
#
loop_
_entity.id
_entity.type
_entity.pdbx_description
1 polymer ?
#
loop_
_entity_poly.entity_id
_entity_poly.type
_entity_poly.pdbx_seq_one_letter_code
_entity_poly.pdbx_strand_id
1 'polypeptide(L)'
;MGKRNTFSQQAVDYLRDLGGCSNVDAIINCASRIRVTVKDIKLVASNRQFIADGAVNVVRHDKAIQVIVGLDVPQILSVMRQLISGLDIYDAELDEYGLTPIGEKATMLYECFGLDGNIQQITVSNNQIIVQVRDVSWVDPFDIMMQLGIGVTAVKTIDNRIFVDIADATDIARQMLMINMYKSKESMRNDNDQKNN
;
A
#
# COMPACT_ATOMS: atom_id res chain seq x y z
N MET A 1 29.25 -1.88 18.64
CA MET A 1 29.00 -2.19 17.21
C MET A 1 27.48 -2.14 17.02
N GLY A 2 26.97 -1.04 16.45
CA GLY A 2 25.52 -0.81 16.32
C GLY A 2 24.94 -1.70 15.23
N LYS A 3 23.86 -2.41 15.54
CA LYS A 3 23.03 -3.13 14.56
C LYS A 3 22.60 -2.11 13.50
N ARG A 4 22.98 -2.29 12.23
CA ARG A 4 22.33 -1.55 11.14
C ARG A 4 20.95 -2.18 10.96
N ASN A 5 19.93 -1.55 11.53
CA ASN A 5 18.56 -1.94 11.26
C ASN A 5 18.24 -1.57 9.81
N THR A 6 17.52 -2.45 9.11
CA THR A 6 17.03 -2.15 7.76
C THR A 6 15.90 -1.11 7.84
N PHE A 7 15.63 -0.37 6.77
CA PHE A 7 14.53 0.60 6.75
C PHE A 7 13.19 -0.04 7.10
N SER A 8 12.98 -1.28 6.68
CA SER A 8 11.78 -2.05 7.02
C SER A 8 11.69 -2.35 8.52
N GLN A 9 12.82 -2.69 9.15
CA GLN A 9 12.86 -2.94 10.59
C GLN A 9 12.60 -1.64 11.38
N GLN A 10 13.23 -0.53 10.99
CA GLN A 10 13.00 0.77 11.63
C GLN A 10 11.55 1.24 11.49
N ALA A 11 10.92 1.01 10.34
CA ALA A 11 9.51 1.32 10.14
C ALA A 11 8.60 0.53 11.09
N VAL A 12 8.83 -0.79 11.22
CA VAL A 12 8.08 -1.64 12.16
C VAL A 12 8.29 -1.19 13.60
N ASP A 13 9.53 -0.90 13.97
CA ASP A 13 9.88 -0.48 15.33
C ASP A 13 9.27 0.89 15.68
N TYR A 14 9.34 1.88 14.78
CA TYR A 14 8.69 3.18 14.99
C TYR A 14 7.17 3.08 15.05
N LEU A 15 6.53 2.24 14.24
CA LEU A 15 5.08 2.03 14.34
C LEU A 15 4.69 1.40 15.67
N ARG A 16 5.47 0.43 16.17
CA ARG A 16 5.29 -0.14 17.51
C ARG A 16 5.44 0.95 18.58
N ASP A 17 6.49 1.77 18.48
CA ASP A 17 6.76 2.84 19.42
C ASP A 17 5.70 3.95 19.41
N LEU A 18 5.01 4.15 18.28
CA LEU A 18 3.87 5.05 18.16
C LEU A 18 2.57 4.48 18.75
N GLY A 19 2.58 3.27 19.31
CA GLY A 19 1.40 2.60 19.86
C GLY A 19 0.65 1.74 18.83
N GLY A 20 1.30 1.40 17.72
CA GLY A 20 0.75 0.60 16.63
C GLY A 20 0.06 1.42 15.54
N CYS A 21 -0.19 0.78 14.39
CA CYS A 21 -0.78 1.43 13.20
C CYS A 21 -2.14 2.08 13.49
N SER A 22 -2.96 1.49 14.35
CA SER A 22 -4.29 2.01 14.70
C SER A 22 -4.25 3.31 15.51
N ASN A 23 -3.14 3.58 16.20
CA ASN A 23 -2.93 4.81 16.98
C ASN A 23 -2.42 5.97 16.11
N VAL A 24 -1.95 5.69 14.91
CA VAL A 24 -1.55 6.74 13.95
C VAL A 24 -2.80 7.36 13.35
N ASP A 25 -2.86 8.69 13.39
CA ASP A 25 -3.94 9.50 12.83
C ASP A 25 -3.53 10.11 11.48
N ALA A 26 -2.32 10.68 11.42
CA ALA A 26 -1.76 11.24 10.20
C ALA A 26 -0.23 11.16 10.19
N ILE A 27 0.36 11.05 8.99
CA ILE A 27 1.81 11.07 8.76
C ILE A 27 2.15 12.05 7.64
N ILE A 28 3.09 12.95 7.89
CA ILE A 28 3.57 13.96 6.93
C ILE A 28 5.05 13.75 6.65
N ASN A 29 5.44 13.78 5.37
CA ASN A 29 6.84 13.76 4.94
C ASN A 29 7.57 15.07 5.28
N CYS A 30 8.77 14.96 5.85
CA CYS A 30 9.77 16.02 5.82
C CYS A 30 11.15 15.41 5.48
N ALA A 31 12.04 16.22 4.89
CA ALA A 31 13.36 15.76 4.44
C ALA A 31 14.24 15.06 5.50
N SER A 32 14.07 15.38 6.79
CA SER A 32 14.87 14.80 7.87
C SER A 32 14.07 14.36 9.10
N ARG A 33 12.74 14.47 9.04
CA ARG A 33 11.85 14.18 10.18
C ARG A 33 10.61 13.43 9.72
N ILE A 34 10.18 12.45 10.50
CA ILE A 34 8.86 11.83 10.37
C ILE A 34 7.93 12.59 11.33
N ARG A 35 6.91 13.27 10.79
CA ARG A 35 5.91 13.97 11.60
C ARG A 35 4.66 13.11 11.66
N VAL A 36 4.27 12.73 12.87
CA VAL A 36 3.11 11.87 13.12
C VAL A 36 2.16 12.55 14.08
N THR A 37 0.87 12.53 13.77
CA THR A 37 -0.19 12.81 14.74
C THR A 37 -0.74 11.48 15.23
N VAL A 38 -0.86 11.30 16.54
CA VAL A 38 -1.41 10.08 17.16
C VAL A 38 -2.78 10.33 17.78
N LYS A 39 -3.59 9.28 17.93
CA LYS A 39 -4.91 9.36 18.56
C LYS A 39 -4.81 9.45 20.07
N ASP A 40 -3.96 8.62 20.68
CA ASP A 40 -3.66 8.59 22.11
C ASP A 40 -2.15 8.66 22.37
N ILE A 41 -1.73 9.74 23.03
CA ILE A 41 -0.33 9.98 23.41
C ILE A 41 0.18 8.99 24.47
N LYS A 42 -0.71 8.41 25.28
CA LYS A 42 -0.34 7.48 26.36
C LYS A 42 0.16 6.14 25.85
N LEU A 43 -0.17 5.79 24.61
CA LEU A 43 0.28 4.57 23.95
C LEU A 43 1.67 4.74 23.31
N VAL A 44 2.18 5.96 23.20
CA VAL A 44 3.47 6.24 22.57
C VAL A 44 4.60 5.94 23.55
N ALA A 45 5.53 5.07 23.14
CA ALA A 45 6.73 4.67 23.90
C ALA A 45 7.61 5.87 24.26
N SER A 46 8.61 5.69 25.14
CA SER A 46 9.51 6.77 25.57
C SER A 46 10.46 7.25 24.47
N ASN A 47 10.96 8.49 24.53
CA ASN A 47 11.99 8.98 23.59
C ASN A 47 13.24 8.09 23.54
N ARG A 48 13.61 7.48 24.68
CA ARG A 48 14.75 6.56 24.76
C ARG A 48 14.54 5.32 23.89
N GLN A 49 13.30 4.85 23.75
CA GLN A 49 12.98 3.70 22.92
C GLN A 49 13.18 4.01 21.43
N PHE A 50 12.61 5.11 20.95
CA PHE A 50 12.82 5.57 19.57
C PHE A 50 14.30 5.73 19.22
N ILE A 51 15.11 6.25 20.15
CA ILE A 51 16.56 6.41 19.96
C ILE A 51 17.25 5.05 19.90
N ALA A 52 16.86 4.10 20.74
CA ALA A 52 17.36 2.72 20.68
C ALA A 52 17.01 2.03 19.35
N ASP A 53 15.85 2.37 18.77
CA ASP A 53 15.35 1.86 17.50
C ASP A 53 15.85 2.66 16.28
N GLY A 54 16.76 3.62 16.50
CA GLY A 54 17.57 4.26 15.46
C GLY A 54 17.20 5.71 15.15
N ALA A 55 16.31 6.34 15.92
CA ALA A 55 16.08 7.77 15.81
C ALA A 55 17.25 8.56 16.42
N VAL A 56 17.55 9.73 15.88
CA VAL A 56 18.49 10.67 16.49
C VAL A 56 17.87 11.32 17.72
N ASN A 57 16.60 11.72 17.61
CA ASN A 57 15.86 12.35 18.71
C ASN A 57 14.35 12.33 18.42
N VAL A 58 13.53 12.60 19.45
CA VAL A 58 12.07 12.72 19.33
C VAL A 58 11.58 13.95 20.05
N VAL A 59 10.77 14.77 19.37
CA VAL A 59 10.09 15.93 19.95
C VAL A 59 8.60 15.62 20.06
N ARG A 60 7.99 16.00 21.18
CA ARG A 60 6.56 15.79 21.44
C ARG A 60 5.88 17.11 21.74
N HIS A 61 4.72 17.31 21.14
CA HIS A 61 3.83 18.41 21.47
C HIS A 61 2.39 17.90 21.41
N ASP A 62 1.84 17.62 22.58
CA ASP A 62 0.49 17.07 22.72
C ASP A 62 0.36 15.74 21.93
N LYS A 63 -0.51 15.67 20.91
CA LYS A 63 -0.65 14.51 20.02
C LYS A 63 0.33 14.48 18.83
N ALA A 64 1.12 15.53 18.64
CA ALA A 64 2.09 15.62 17.55
C ALA A 64 3.46 15.11 17.98
N ILE A 65 4.01 14.17 17.22
CA ILE A 65 5.31 13.54 17.43
C ILE A 65 6.20 13.83 16.22
N GLN A 66 7.45 14.23 16.48
CA GLN A 66 8.46 14.38 15.44
C GLN A 66 9.61 13.43 15.74
N VAL A 67 9.77 12.40 14.91
CA VAL A 67 10.90 11.47 14.97
C VAL A 67 11.98 11.99 14.04
N ILE A 68 13.12 12.39 14.58
CA ILE A 68 14.26 12.93 13.84
C ILE A 68 15.17 11.75 13.50
N VAL A 69 15.40 11.50 12.21
CA VAL A 69 16.18 10.33 11.76
C VAL A 69 17.36 10.77 10.90
N GLY A 70 17.13 11.58 9.86
CA GLY A 70 18.16 11.97 8.91
C GLY A 70 17.70 11.77 7.46
N LEU A 71 18.63 11.54 6.54
CA LEU A 71 18.34 11.43 5.10
C LEU A 71 17.55 10.17 4.73
N ASP A 72 17.45 9.20 5.63
CA ASP A 72 16.77 7.92 5.41
C ASP A 72 15.23 7.99 5.61
N VAL A 73 14.71 9.18 5.92
CA VAL A 73 13.27 9.37 6.16
C VAL A 73 12.40 8.89 5.00
N PRO A 74 12.67 9.21 3.72
CA PRO A 74 11.81 8.76 2.62
C PRO A 74 11.64 7.24 2.56
N GLN A 75 12.72 6.49 2.78
CA GLN A 75 12.74 5.03 2.74
C GLN A 75 11.94 4.43 3.90
N ILE A 76 12.14 4.95 5.12
CA ILE A 76 11.43 4.47 6.31
C ILE A 76 9.94 4.83 6.22
N LEU A 77 9.61 6.04 5.79
CA LEU A 77 8.24 6.52 5.64
C LEU A 77 7.46 5.69 4.62
N SER A 78 8.09 5.33 3.50
CA SER A 78 7.49 4.48 2.48
C SER A 78 7.01 3.15 3.07
N VAL A 79 7.87 2.46 3.84
CA VAL A 79 7.50 1.21 4.51
C VAL A 79 6.43 1.46 5.59
N MET A 80 6.55 2.52 6.39
CA MET A 80 5.55 2.83 7.41
C MET A 80 4.16 3.01 6.78
N ARG A 81 4.07 3.72 5.65
CA ARG A 81 2.81 3.91 4.90
C ARG A 81 2.27 2.59 4.34
N GLN A 82 3.12 1.70 3.85
CA GLN A 82 2.71 0.36 3.42
C GLN A 82 2.14 -0.49 4.58
N LEU A 83 2.70 -0.35 5.78
CA LEU A 83 2.33 -1.13 6.97
C LEU A 83 1.08 -0.61 7.68
N ILE A 84 0.76 0.67 7.56
CA ILE A 84 -0.49 1.24 8.08
C ILE A 84 -1.60 0.95 7.06
N SER A 85 -2.29 -0.16 7.25
CA SER A 85 -3.45 -0.51 6.44
C SER A 85 -4.60 0.47 6.67
N GLY A 86 -4.99 1.19 5.61
CA GLY A 86 -6.19 2.04 5.58
C GLY A 86 -5.97 3.53 5.85
N LEU A 87 -4.73 4.02 5.87
CA LEU A 87 -4.46 5.44 5.68
C LEU A 87 -3.80 5.62 4.32
N ASP A 88 -4.46 6.40 3.48
CA ASP A 88 -4.06 6.73 2.13
C ASP A 88 -2.56 7.07 2.05
N ILE A 89 -1.91 6.46 1.05
CA ILE A 89 -0.50 6.62 0.73
C ILE A 89 -0.31 8.00 0.05
N TYR A 90 -0.59 9.09 0.77
CA TYR A 90 -0.27 10.45 0.36
C TYR A 90 1.18 10.75 0.71
N ASP A 91 2.13 10.40 -0.18
CA ASP A 91 3.48 10.99 -0.35
C ASP A 91 4.47 10.04 -1.08
N ALA A 92 4.01 9.09 -1.90
CA ALA A 92 4.82 8.72 -3.07
C ALA A 92 4.54 9.79 -4.13
N GLU A 93 5.56 10.22 -4.90
CA GLU A 93 5.39 11.15 -6.03
C GLU A 93 4.15 10.74 -6.82
N LEU A 94 3.07 11.53 -6.66
CA LEU A 94 1.82 11.25 -7.31
C LEU A 94 1.96 11.72 -8.75
N ASP A 95 1.52 10.91 -9.71
CA ASP A 95 1.37 11.37 -11.09
C ASP A 95 0.28 12.45 -11.21
N GLU A 96 0.06 12.91 -12.44
CA GLU A 96 -0.97 13.92 -12.76
C GLU A 96 -2.39 13.52 -12.30
N TYR A 97 -2.63 12.23 -12.02
CA TYR A 97 -3.90 11.66 -11.58
C TYR A 97 -3.97 11.36 -10.08
N GLY A 98 -2.94 11.71 -9.31
CA GLY A 98 -2.93 11.48 -7.87
C GLY A 98 -2.62 10.02 -7.49
N LEU A 99 -2.02 9.24 -8.40
CA LEU A 99 -1.65 7.85 -8.18
C LEU A 99 -0.16 7.73 -7.88
N THR A 100 0.17 6.83 -6.96
CA THR A 100 1.56 6.37 -6.78
C THR A 100 1.98 5.50 -7.97
N PRO A 101 3.27 5.37 -8.31
CA PRO A 101 3.72 4.47 -9.39
C PRO A 101 3.26 3.00 -9.20
N ILE A 102 3.10 2.56 -7.95
CA ILE A 102 2.55 1.22 -7.66
C ILE A 102 1.04 1.16 -7.89
N GLY A 103 0.33 2.26 -7.65
CA GLY A 103 -1.10 2.42 -7.90
C GLY A 103 -1.42 2.49 -9.39
N GLU A 104 -0.60 3.17 -10.19
CA GLU A 104 -0.68 3.15 -11.66
C GLU A 104 -0.51 1.71 -12.18
N LYS A 105 0.57 1.03 -11.78
CA LYS A 105 0.80 -0.37 -12.18
C LYS A 105 -0.36 -1.27 -11.80
N ALA A 106 -0.90 -1.10 -10.59
CA ALA A 106 -2.04 -1.88 -10.13
C ALA A 106 -3.31 -1.57 -10.92
N THR A 107 -3.54 -0.32 -11.30
CA THR A 107 -4.69 0.09 -12.12
C THR A 107 -4.60 -0.50 -13.52
N MET A 108 -3.46 -0.31 -14.18
CA MET A 108 -3.18 -0.89 -15.50
C MET A 108 -3.32 -2.41 -15.49
N LEU A 109 -2.75 -3.10 -14.48
CA LEU A 109 -2.88 -4.54 -14.36
C LEU A 109 -4.32 -4.98 -14.05
N TYR A 110 -5.05 -4.24 -13.23
CA TYR A 110 -6.44 -4.52 -12.88
C TYR A 110 -7.34 -4.48 -14.12
N GLU A 111 -7.17 -3.47 -14.97
CA GLU A 111 -7.92 -3.30 -16.22
C GLU A 111 -7.71 -4.47 -17.19
N CYS A 112 -6.53 -5.08 -17.18
CA CYS A 112 -6.23 -6.26 -17.99
C CYS A 112 -7.03 -7.50 -17.62
N PHE A 113 -7.74 -7.54 -16.48
CA PHE A 113 -8.65 -8.64 -16.15
C PHE A 113 -10.10 -8.34 -16.53
N GLY A 114 -10.36 -7.26 -17.26
CA GLY A 114 -11.68 -6.84 -17.70
C GLY A 114 -12.37 -5.84 -16.76
N LEU A 115 -13.35 -5.14 -17.32
CA LEU A 115 -14.13 -4.11 -16.61
C LEU A 115 -15.12 -4.71 -15.59
N ASP A 116 -15.78 -3.81 -14.85
CA ASP A 116 -16.50 -4.05 -13.59
C ASP A 116 -17.27 -5.38 -13.51
N GLY A 117 -16.93 -6.16 -12.48
CA GLY A 117 -17.60 -7.42 -12.13
C GLY A 117 -16.97 -8.69 -12.73
N ASN A 118 -15.91 -8.58 -13.55
CA ASN A 118 -15.22 -9.79 -14.02
C ASN A 118 -14.32 -10.41 -12.94
N ILE A 119 -13.65 -9.60 -12.12
CA ILE A 119 -12.76 -10.08 -11.06
C ILE A 119 -13.57 -10.56 -9.86
N GLN A 120 -13.40 -11.83 -9.49
CA GLN A 120 -14.09 -12.47 -8.36
C GLN A 120 -13.21 -12.51 -7.11
N GLN A 121 -11.92 -12.78 -7.27
CA GLN A 121 -10.99 -12.92 -6.17
C GLN A 121 -9.57 -12.55 -6.61
N ILE A 122 -8.83 -11.88 -5.74
CA ILE A 122 -7.40 -11.60 -5.92
C ILE A 122 -6.68 -12.21 -4.73
N THR A 123 -5.66 -13.01 -4.98
CA THR A 123 -4.76 -13.56 -3.96
C THR A 123 -3.30 -13.40 -4.41
N VAL A 124 -2.37 -13.47 -3.47
CA VAL A 124 -0.94 -13.40 -3.77
C VAL A 124 -0.22 -14.52 -3.02
N SER A 125 0.67 -15.22 -3.71
CA SER A 125 1.47 -16.30 -3.12
C SER A 125 2.80 -16.42 -3.87
N ASN A 126 3.90 -16.62 -3.15
CA ASN A 126 5.24 -16.80 -3.74
C ASN A 126 5.62 -15.74 -4.79
N ASN A 127 5.29 -14.46 -4.54
CA ASN A 127 5.54 -13.34 -5.45
C ASN A 127 4.80 -13.44 -6.82
N GLN A 128 3.70 -14.20 -6.86
CA GLN A 128 2.80 -14.33 -8.00
C GLN A 128 1.41 -13.85 -7.59
N ILE A 129 0.78 -13.02 -8.42
CA ILE A 129 -0.61 -12.60 -8.25
C ILE A 129 -1.51 -13.64 -8.90
N ILE A 130 -2.57 -14.05 -8.22
CA ILE A 130 -3.54 -15.03 -8.70
C ILE A 130 -4.91 -14.35 -8.70
N VAL A 131 -5.48 -14.18 -9.89
CA VAL A 131 -6.78 -13.54 -10.09
C VAL A 131 -7.78 -14.58 -10.58
N GLN A 132 -8.85 -14.77 -9.83
CA GLN A 132 -10.01 -15.54 -10.28
C GLN A 132 -10.96 -14.60 -11.00
N VAL A 133 -11.27 -14.91 -12.25
CA VAL A 133 -12.19 -14.15 -13.10
C VAL A 133 -13.47 -14.94 -13.38
N ARG A 134 -14.53 -14.24 -13.77
CA ARG A 134 -15.78 -14.83 -14.23
C ARG A 134 -15.65 -15.32 -15.67
N ASP A 135 -15.02 -14.52 -16.53
CA ASP A 135 -14.83 -14.80 -17.94
C ASP A 135 -13.39 -14.48 -18.36
N VAL A 136 -12.68 -15.50 -18.83
CA VAL A 136 -11.28 -15.39 -19.27
C VAL A 136 -11.15 -14.64 -20.58
N SER A 137 -12.20 -14.62 -21.41
CA SER A 137 -12.16 -13.94 -22.72
C SER A 137 -12.03 -12.41 -22.60
N TRP A 138 -12.24 -11.86 -21.41
CA TRP A 138 -12.07 -10.44 -21.10
C TRP A 138 -10.67 -10.11 -20.57
N VAL A 139 -9.83 -11.12 -20.37
CA VAL A 139 -8.47 -10.94 -19.87
C VAL A 139 -7.55 -10.64 -21.04
N ASP A 140 -6.81 -9.53 -20.96
CA ASP A 140 -5.81 -9.17 -21.96
C ASP A 140 -4.75 -10.26 -22.09
N PRO A 141 -4.23 -10.51 -23.31
CA PRO A 141 -3.19 -11.50 -23.50
C PRO A 141 -1.83 -11.01 -22.93
N PHE A 142 -0.92 -11.95 -22.69
CA PHE A 142 0.37 -11.69 -22.06
C PHE A 142 1.21 -10.63 -22.78
N ASP A 143 1.22 -10.63 -24.10
CA ASP A 143 1.98 -9.68 -24.91
C ASP A 143 1.50 -8.23 -24.70
N ILE A 144 0.20 -8.02 -24.53
CA ILE A 144 -0.37 -6.72 -24.17
C ILE A 144 0.07 -6.33 -22.75
N MET A 145 -0.10 -7.21 -21.77
CA MET A 145 0.32 -6.95 -20.38
C MET A 145 1.82 -6.64 -20.26
N MET A 146 2.66 -7.31 -21.06
CA MET A 146 4.09 -7.07 -21.12
C MET A 146 4.43 -5.69 -21.71
N GLN A 147 3.71 -5.26 -22.75
CA GLN A 147 3.92 -3.96 -23.40
C GLN A 147 3.59 -2.76 -22.49
N LEU A 148 2.76 -2.96 -21.46
CA LEU A 148 2.46 -1.93 -20.47
C LEU A 148 3.70 -1.49 -19.66
N GLY A 149 4.79 -2.27 -19.68
CA GLY A 149 6.03 -1.91 -18.99
C GLY A 149 5.92 -1.93 -17.46
N ILE A 150 4.85 -2.49 -16.92
CA ILE A 150 4.55 -2.53 -15.48
C ILE A 150 5.33 -3.63 -14.73
N GLY A 151 6.13 -4.44 -15.44
CA GLY A 151 7.01 -5.45 -14.87
C GLY A 151 6.43 -6.88 -14.85
N VAL A 152 5.38 -7.16 -15.62
CA VAL A 152 4.86 -8.52 -15.83
C VAL A 152 5.89 -9.33 -16.64
N THR A 153 6.27 -10.50 -16.14
CA THR A 153 7.29 -11.37 -16.76
C THR A 153 6.71 -12.68 -17.28
N ALA A 154 5.61 -13.14 -16.70
CA ALA A 154 4.87 -14.31 -17.19
C ALA A 154 3.40 -14.24 -16.79
N VAL A 155 2.54 -14.81 -17.64
CA VAL A 155 1.12 -15.01 -17.35
C VAL A 155 0.76 -16.45 -17.72
N LYS A 156 0.09 -17.14 -16.82
CA LYS A 156 -0.46 -18.48 -17.06
C LYS A 156 -1.94 -18.49 -16.71
N THR A 157 -2.74 -19.12 -17.57
CA THR A 157 -4.18 -19.30 -17.34
C THR A 157 -4.47 -20.77 -17.11
N ILE A 158 -5.20 -21.08 -16.03
CA ILE A 158 -5.72 -22.43 -15.75
C ILE A 158 -7.18 -22.25 -15.36
N ASP A 159 -8.08 -22.81 -16.16
CA ASP A 159 -9.52 -22.59 -16.05
C ASP A 159 -9.82 -21.08 -15.98
N ASN A 160 -10.43 -20.62 -14.89
CA ASN A 160 -10.77 -19.22 -14.66
C ASN A 160 -9.77 -18.49 -13.73
N ARG A 161 -8.58 -19.04 -13.55
CA ARG A 161 -7.52 -18.45 -12.72
C ARG A 161 -6.35 -18.00 -13.56
N ILE A 162 -5.99 -16.73 -13.39
CA ILE A 162 -4.87 -16.08 -14.06
C ILE A 162 -3.74 -15.92 -13.04
N PHE A 163 -2.58 -16.47 -13.37
CA PHE A 163 -1.38 -16.45 -12.56
C PHE A 163 -0.39 -15.48 -13.21
N VAL A 164 0.01 -14.42 -12.50
CA VAL A 164 0.83 -13.34 -13.03
C VAL A 164 2.11 -13.22 -12.21
N ASP A 165 3.24 -13.48 -12.86
CA ASP A 165 4.57 -13.20 -12.30
C ASP A 165 4.91 -11.73 -12.57
N ILE A 166 5.13 -10.97 -11.49
CA ILE A 166 5.36 -9.53 -11.54
C ILE A 166 6.23 -9.07 -10.37
N ALA A 167 7.06 -8.06 -10.59
CA ALA A 167 7.77 -7.39 -9.50
C ALA A 167 6.78 -6.75 -8.51
N ASP A 168 7.13 -6.68 -7.23
CA ASP A 168 6.31 -6.04 -6.19
C ASP A 168 4.88 -6.60 -6.06
N ALA A 169 4.68 -7.89 -6.41
CA ALA A 169 3.38 -8.56 -6.50
C ALA A 169 2.48 -8.36 -5.26
N THR A 170 3.08 -8.32 -4.07
CA THR A 170 2.33 -8.12 -2.82
C THR A 170 1.72 -6.72 -2.73
N ASP A 171 2.48 -5.69 -3.10
CA ASP A 171 2.02 -4.30 -3.01
C ASP A 171 1.03 -3.98 -4.13
N ILE A 172 1.27 -4.50 -5.33
CA ILE A 172 0.33 -4.40 -6.46
C ILE A 172 -0.99 -5.09 -6.13
N ALA A 173 -0.95 -6.32 -5.62
CA ALA A 173 -2.16 -7.05 -5.24
C ALA A 173 -2.95 -6.32 -4.15
N ARG A 174 -2.28 -5.68 -3.18
CA ARG A 174 -2.96 -4.86 -2.15
C ARG A 174 -3.73 -3.71 -2.77
N GLN A 175 -3.14 -2.99 -3.72
CA GLN A 175 -3.81 -1.90 -4.44
C GLN A 175 -4.97 -2.41 -5.29
N MET A 176 -4.81 -3.52 -6.01
CA MET A 176 -5.89 -4.14 -6.77
C MET A 176 -7.07 -4.56 -5.88
N LEU A 177 -6.81 -5.08 -4.67
CA LEU A 177 -7.86 -5.41 -3.70
C LEU A 177 -8.63 -4.15 -3.23
N MET A 178 -7.93 -3.02 -3.05
CA MET A 178 -8.56 -1.74 -2.73
C MET A 178 -9.47 -1.27 -3.87
N ILE A 179 -8.97 -1.29 -5.11
CA ILE A 179 -9.74 -0.94 -6.32
C ILE A 179 -11.01 -1.80 -6.41
N ASN A 180 -10.87 -3.13 -6.26
CA ASN A 180 -12.00 -4.07 -6.33
C ASN A 180 -13.05 -3.77 -5.26
N MET A 181 -12.62 -3.45 -4.03
CA MET A 181 -13.51 -3.11 -2.92
C MET A 181 -14.29 -1.81 -3.20
N TYR A 182 -13.65 -0.78 -3.76
CA TYR A 182 -14.32 0.49 -4.08
C TYR A 182 -15.34 0.32 -5.20
N LYS A 183 -14.96 -0.34 -6.31
CA LYS A 183 -15.87 -0.61 -7.44
C LYS A 183 -17.07 -1.47 -7.03
N SER A 184 -16.87 -2.43 -6.14
CA SER A 184 -17.96 -3.24 -5.57
C SER A 184 -18.93 -2.42 -4.71
N LYS A 185 -18.47 -1.36 -4.04
CA LYS A 185 -19.35 -0.48 -3.25
C LYS A 185 -20.13 0.49 -4.14
N GLU A 186 -19.55 0.98 -5.22
CA GLU A 186 -20.22 1.86 -6.18
C GLU A 186 -21.33 1.14 -6.94
N SER A 187 -21.09 -0.10 -7.39
CA SER A 187 -22.13 -0.91 -8.03
C SER A 187 -23.32 -1.16 -7.09
N MET A 188 -23.06 -1.46 -5.81
CA MET A 188 -24.12 -1.62 -4.79
C MET A 188 -24.89 -0.33 -4.49
N ARG A 189 -24.28 0.86 -4.62
CA ARG A 189 -24.98 2.14 -4.46
C ARG A 189 -25.92 2.40 -5.64
N ASN A 190 -25.40 2.22 -6.86
CA ASN A 190 -26.17 2.45 -8.09
C ASN A 190 -27.38 1.51 -8.22
N ASP A 191 -27.26 0.25 -7.79
CA ASP A 191 -28.38 -0.71 -7.80
C ASP A 191 -29.50 -0.35 -6.80
N ASN A 192 -29.16 0.29 -5.68
CA ASN A 192 -30.15 0.71 -4.68
C ASN A 192 -30.90 1.98 -5.11
N ASP A 193 -30.23 2.89 -5.82
CA ASP A 193 -30.85 4.10 -6.36
C ASP A 193 -31.79 3.78 -7.53
N GLN A 194 -31.49 2.76 -8.33
CA GLN A 194 -32.38 2.28 -9.41
C GLN A 194 -33.60 1.48 -8.92
N LYS A 195 -33.57 0.92 -7.70
CA LYS A 195 -34.73 0.21 -7.12
C LYS A 195 -35.70 1.12 -6.37
N ASN A 196 -35.29 2.34 -6.03
CA ASN A 196 -36.08 3.31 -5.28
C ASN A 196 -36.68 4.42 -6.17
N ASN A 197 -36.65 4.26 -7.49
CA ASN A 197 -37.25 5.16 -8.48
C ASN A 197 -38.07 4.35 -9.49
#